data_AF-A0A378KKP6-F1
#
_entry.id   AF-A0A378KKP6-F1
#
_cell.length_a   1.000
_cell.length_b   1.000
_cell.length_c   1.000
_cell.angle_alpha   90.00
_cell.angle_beta   90.00
_cell.angle_gamma   90.00
#
_symmetry.space_group_name_H-M   'P 1'
#
loop_
_entity.id
_entity.type
_entity.pdbx_description
1 polymer ?
#
loop_
_entity_poly.entity_id
_entity_poly.type
_entity_poly.pdbx_seq_one_letter_code
_entity_poly.pdbx_strand_id
1 'polypeptide(L)' 'MSHYKTITELLGGKGNNDIEETLLIPIEDLQEKATAVSAHNPTPSNQLAKQKLVTMTEQLKACLTLNDPLKLFMKG' A
#
# COMPACT_ATOMS: atom_id res chain seq x y z
N MET A 1 -0.81 -23.82 -27.03
CA MET A 1 -1.20 -23.30 -25.71
C MET A 1 -1.57 -21.83 -25.87
N SER A 2 -2.75 -21.41 -25.37
CA SER A 2 -3.28 -20.05 -25.59
C SER A 2 -2.49 -19.01 -24.79
N HIS A 3 -2.02 -17.96 -25.47
CA HIS A 3 -1.33 -16.81 -24.87
C HIS A 3 -2.11 -16.18 -23.70
N TYR A 4 -3.43 -16.35 -23.67
CA TYR A 4 -4.29 -15.87 -22.59
C TYR A 4 -3.97 -16.51 -21.23
N LYS A 5 -3.62 -17.80 -21.20
CA LYS A 5 -3.24 -18.51 -19.95
C LYS A 5 -1.90 -18.02 -19.40
N THR A 6 -0.95 -17.76 -20.29
CA THR A 6 0.36 -17.22 -19.92
C THR A 6 0.27 -15.78 -19.41
N ILE A 7 -0.58 -14.95 -20.02
CA ILE A 7 -0.83 -13.58 -19.57
C ILE A 7 -1.55 -13.55 -18.21
N THR A 8 -2.51 -14.45 -17.98
CA THR A 8 -3.20 -14.55 -16.68
C THR A 8 -2.31 -15.12 -15.58
N GLU A 9 -1.39 -16.03 -15.87
CA GLU A 9 -0.40 -16.52 -14.89
C GLU A 9 0.64 -15.45 -14.52
N LEU A 10 1.05 -14.60 -15.48
CA LEU A 10 1.93 -13.45 -15.23
C LEU A 10 1.23 -12.35 -14.41
N LEU A 11 -0.07 -12.14 -14.60
CA LEU A 11 -0.85 -11.12 -13.89
C LEU A 11 -1.45 -11.61 -12.56
N GLY A 12 -1.68 -12.92 -12.39
CA GLY A 12 -2.46 -13.45 -11.27
C GLY A 12 -1.74 -14.40 -10.32
N GLY A 13 -0.54 -14.89 -10.63
CA GLY A 13 -0.07 -16.15 -10.02
C GLY A 13 0.97 -16.09 -8.89
N LYS A 14 1.85 -15.09 -8.85
CA LYS A 14 2.99 -15.07 -7.89
C LYS A 14 3.34 -13.70 -7.32
N GLY A 15 3.17 -12.62 -8.07
CA GLY A 15 3.52 -11.28 -7.60
C GLY A 15 2.56 -10.70 -6.56
N ASN A 16 1.27 -11.05 -6.60
CA ASN A 16 0.27 -10.46 -5.70
C ASN A 16 0.40 -10.90 -4.24
N ASN A 17 0.61 -12.20 -3.98
CA ASN A 17 0.85 -12.67 -2.61
C ASN A 17 2.15 -12.11 -2.04
N ASP A 18 3.21 -12.04 -2.86
CA ASP A 18 4.48 -11.45 -2.42
C ASP A 18 4.31 -9.95 -2.10
N ILE A 19 3.59 -9.18 -2.92
CA ILE A 19 3.29 -7.75 -2.64
C ILE A 19 2.43 -7.61 -1.38
N GLU A 20 1.44 -8.48 -1.20
CA GLU A 20 0.55 -8.45 -0.04
C GLU A 20 1.30 -8.76 1.25
N GLU A 21 2.06 -9.85 1.29
CA GLU A 21 2.81 -10.30 2.47
C GLU A 21 4.04 -9.44 2.77
N THR A 22 4.77 -8.98 1.74
CA THR A 22 6.03 -8.25 1.95
C THR A 22 5.88 -6.73 2.01
N LEU A 23 4.80 -6.17 1.48
CA LEU A 23 4.62 -4.72 1.40
C LEU A 23 3.32 -4.25 2.07
N LEU A 24 2.15 -4.79 1.70
CA LEU A 24 0.88 -4.26 2.21
C LEU A 24 0.67 -4.53 3.69
N ILE A 25 0.89 -5.77 4.14
CA ILE A 25 0.73 -6.15 5.56
C ILE A 25 1.69 -5.36 6.47
N PRO A 26 3.00 -5.25 6.18
CA PRO A 26 3.91 -4.44 6.98
C PRO A 26 3.55 -2.94 7.01
N ILE A 27 3.04 -2.40 5.90
CA ILE A 27 2.58 -1.00 5.84
C ILE A 27 1.38 -0.81 6.78
N GLU A 28 0.45 -1.77 6.82
CA GLU A 28 -0.74 -1.71 7.70
C GLU A 28 -0.38 -1.83 9.18
N ASP A 29 0.48 -2.79 9.54
CA ASP A 29 0.98 -2.96 10.90
C ASP A 29 1.72 -1.70 11.39
N LEU A 30 2.50 -1.07 10.50
CA LEU A 30 3.20 0.18 10.82
C LEU A 30 2.23 1.35 11.06
N GLN A 31 1.14 1.47 10.27
CA GLN A 31 0.10 2.49 10.49
C GLN A 31 -0.62 2.29 11.83
N GLU A 32 -0.95 1.05 12.18
CA GLU A 32 -1.61 0.70 13.45
C GLU A 32 -0.71 1.03 14.64
N LYS A 33 0.55 0.59 14.61
CA LYS A 33 1.53 0.85 15.68
C LYS A 33 1.79 2.34 15.88
N ALA A 34 1.94 3.11 14.80
CA ALA A 34 2.11 4.55 14.91
C ALA A 34 0.88 5.24 15.52
N THR A 35 -0.32 4.76 15.19
CA THR A 35 -1.57 5.24 15.80
C THR A 35 -1.60 4.93 17.29
N ALA A 36 -1.23 3.72 17.70
CA ALA A 36 -1.16 3.32 19.10
C ALA A 36 -0.12 4.13 19.89
N VAL A 37 1.08 4.35 19.35
CA VAL A 37 2.13 5.15 19.98
C VAL A 37 1.68 6.61 20.16
N SER A 38 1.08 7.21 19.13
CA SER A 38 0.59 8.59 19.22
C SER A 38 -0.63 8.72 20.12
N ALA A 39 -1.45 7.67 20.29
CA ALA A 39 -2.53 7.65 21.27
C ALA A 39 -2.00 7.52 22.71
N HIS A 40 -0.96 6.69 22.91
CA HIS A 40 -0.32 6.53 24.21
C HIS A 40 0.44 7.79 24.65
N ASN A 41 1.07 8.51 23.72
CA ASN A 41 1.80 9.74 24.00
C ASN A 41 1.45 10.85 22.98
N PRO A 42 0.33 11.59 23.20
CA PRO A 42 -0.24 12.52 22.23
C PRO A 42 0.49 13.87 22.21
N THR A 43 1.81 13.86 21.99
CA THR A 43 2.56 15.09 21.75
C THR A 43 2.31 15.63 20.34
N PRO A 44 2.46 16.95 20.11
CA PRO A 44 2.39 17.52 18.76
C PRO A 44 3.38 16.87 17.78
N SER A 45 4.57 16.49 18.26
CA SER A 45 5.58 15.80 17.46
C SER A 45 5.09 14.41 17.02
N ASN A 46 4.51 13.63 17.93
CA ASN A 46 4.00 12.28 17.63
C ASN A 46 2.76 12.33 16.72
N GLN A 47 1.91 13.36 16.85
CA GLN A 47 0.78 13.57 15.94
C GLN A 47 1.27 13.92 14.53
N LEU A 48 2.27 14.81 14.41
CA LEU A 48 2.88 15.17 13.13
C LEU A 48 3.58 13.97 12.48
N ALA A 49 4.32 13.17 13.26
CA ALA A 49 4.96 11.95 12.78
C ALA A 49 3.94 10.94 12.26
N LYS A 50 2.84 10.71 13.00
CA LYS A 50 1.73 9.86 12.55
C LYS A 50 1.14 10.36 11.23
N GLN A 51 0.87 11.66 11.11
CA GLN A 51 0.27 12.22 9.89
C GLN A 51 1.19 12.01 8.67
N LYS A 52 2.49 12.29 8.81
CA LYS A 52 3.47 12.07 7.73
C LYS A 52 3.52 10.62 7.30
N LEU A 53 3.55 9.70 8.27
CA LEU A 53 3.55 8.27 8.00
C LEU A 53 2.29 7.85 7.24
N VAL A 54 1.10 8.26 7.70
CA VAL A 54 -0.17 7.95 7.02
C VAL A 54 -0.12 8.39 5.56
N THR A 55 0.28 9.64 5.28
CA THR A 55 0.40 10.15 3.90
C THR A 55 1.37 9.32 3.05
N MET A 56 2.55 8.96 3.58
CA MET A 56 3.51 8.13 2.85
C MET A 56 2.96 6.73 2.56
N THR A 57 2.32 6.11 3.55
CA THR A 57 1.74 4.77 3.40
C THR A 57 0.56 4.74 2.43
N GLU A 58 -0.25 5.80 2.36
CA GLU A 58 -1.31 5.95 1.34
C GLU A 58 -0.73 6.07 -0.07
N GLN A 59 0.34 6.84 -0.24
CA GLN A 59 1.04 6.96 -1.53
C GLN A 59 1.64 5.61 -1.98
N LEU A 60 2.25 4.88 -1.05
CA LEU A 60 2.78 3.53 -1.32
C LEU A 60 1.65 2.57 -1.69
N LYS A 61 0.55 2.56 -0.92
CA LYS A 61 -0.64 1.76 -1.25
C LYS A 61 -1.18 2.11 -2.64
N ALA A 62 -1.23 3.38 -3.01
CA ALA A 62 -1.66 3.81 -4.34
C ALA A 62 -0.75 3.28 -5.45
N CYS A 63 0.57 3.24 -5.24
CA CYS A 63 1.51 2.64 -6.20
C CYS A 63 1.31 1.13 -6.36
N LEU A 64 0.95 0.43 -5.28
CA LEU A 64 0.78 -1.02 -5.26
C LEU A 64 -0.61 -1.49 -5.70
N THR A 65 -1.63 -0.64 -5.57
CA THR A 65 -3.03 -0.94 -5.93
C THR A 65 -3.42 -0.49 -7.33
N LEU A 66 -2.49 0.04 -8.12
CA LEU A 66 -2.69 0.40 -9.54
C LEU A 66 -2.83 -0.85 -10.43
N ASN A 67 -3.91 -1.59 -10.21
CA ASN A 67 -4.47 -2.58 -11.14
C ASN A 67 -5.13 -1.94 -12.37
N ASP A 68 -5.19 -0.60 -12.44
CA ASP A 68 -5.78 0.11 -13.57
C ASP A 68 -4.93 1.35 -13.94
N PRO A 69 -3.96 1.20 -14.87
CA PRO A 69 -3.12 2.30 -15.32
C PRO A 69 -3.91 3.47 -15.93
N LEU A 70 -5.20 3.29 -16.30
CA LEU A 70 -6.06 4.37 -16.79
C LEU A 70 -6.42 5.39 -15.70
N LYS A 71 -6.40 5.02 -14.42
CA LYS A 71 -6.70 5.96 -13.32
C LYS A 71 -5.63 7.04 -13.12
N LEU A 72 -4.42 6.84 -13.63
CA LEU A 72 -3.37 7.87 -13.68
C LEU A 72 -3.68 8.94 -14.73
N PHE A 73 -4.41 8.60 -15.79
CA PHE A 73 -4.76 9.50 -16.90
C PHE A 73 -6.16 10.12 -16.77
N MET A 74 -7.01 9.61 -15.87
CA MET A 74 -8.36 10.14 -15.63
C MET A 74 -8.42 11.28 -14.60
N LYS A 75 -7.29 11.66 -13.98
CA LYS A 75 -7.17 12.97 -13.32
C LYS A 75 -6.72 14.02 -14.35
N GLY A 76 -7.61 14.29 -15.31
CA GLY A 76 -7.57 15.46 -16.18
C GLY A 76 -8.36 16.60 -15.57
#